data_AF-A0A3D0I563-F1
#
_entry.id   AF-A0A3D0I563-F1
#
_cell.length_a   1.000
_cell.length_b   1.000
_cell.length_c   1.000
_cell.angle_alpha   90.00
_cell.angle_beta   90.00
_cell.angle_gamma   90.00
#
_symmetry.space_group_name_H-M   'P 1'
#
loop_
_entity.id
_entity.type
_entity.pdbx_description
1 polymer ?
#
loop_
_entity_poly.entity_id
_entity_poly.type
_entity_poly.pdbx_seq_one_letter_code
_entity_poly.pdbx_strand_id
1 'polypeptide(L)'
;MVRAVVEEERGARPRARPRWLFWLWLLLFYVSWAAFVFGQGRWATVAAHWPISLAMLFGSYVGGSTPMGGGSVAFPILVLLLGEPARLGREFSFAVQSLGLGSATVYMLLSGRPLAWGVLRWAILGSAV
;
A
#
# COMPACT_ATOMS: atom_id res chain seq x y z
N MET A 1 -2.41 -0.46 38.79
CA MET A 1 -2.54 -1.14 37.48
C MET A 1 -2.25 -0.20 36.30
N VAL A 2 -2.95 0.94 36.17
CA VAL A 2 -2.69 1.92 35.09
C VAL A 2 -1.27 2.51 35.10
N ARG A 3 -0.69 2.78 36.28
CA ARG A 3 0.70 3.30 36.37
C ARG A 3 1.77 2.31 35.91
N ALA A 4 1.56 1.01 36.12
CA ALA A 4 2.50 -0.03 35.70
C ALA A 4 2.56 -0.16 34.16
N VAL A 5 1.41 -0.05 33.49
CA VAL A 5 1.32 -0.02 32.01
C VAL A 5 2.02 1.21 31.44
N VAL A 6 1.90 2.37 32.10
CA VAL A 6 2.55 3.62 31.67
C VAL A 6 4.07 3.58 31.87
N GLU A 7 4.58 2.88 32.88
CA GLU A 7 6.03 2.71 33.12
C GLU A 7 6.67 1.70 32.16
N GLU A 8 5.96 0.66 31.74
CA GLU A 8 6.43 -0.32 30.75
C GLU A 8 6.60 0.32 29.35
N GLU A 9 5.69 1.24 28.98
CA GLU A 9 5.75 2.02 27.73
C GLU A 9 6.91 3.05 27.69
N ARG A 10 7.43 3.50 28.84
CA ARG A 10 8.52 4.50 28.91
C ARG A 10 9.92 3.92 28.60
N GLY A 11 10.10 2.61 28.71
CA GLY A 11 11.38 1.93 28.48
C GLY A 11 11.68 1.58 27.03
N ALA A 12 10.64 1.40 26.20
CA ALA A 12 10.78 1.05 24.81
C ALA A 12 10.97 2.29 23.94
N ARG A 13 12.13 2.95 24.01
CA ARG A 13 12.50 3.90 22.96
C ARG A 13 12.55 3.11 21.65
N PRO A 14 11.67 3.35 20.66
CA PRO A 14 11.77 2.66 19.40
C PRO A 14 13.13 3.03 18.81
N ARG A 15 14.02 2.04 18.66
CA ARG A 15 15.26 2.22 17.90
C ARG A 15 14.81 2.64 16.50
N ALA A 16 14.98 3.92 16.18
CA ALA A 16 14.65 4.46 14.88
C ALA A 16 15.46 3.68 13.85
N ARG A 17 14.82 2.72 13.18
CA ARG A 17 15.44 2.04 12.06
C ARG A 17 15.64 3.07 10.97
N PRO A 18 16.74 2.95 10.21
CA PRO A 18 17.15 4.04 9.38
C PRO A 18 16.20 4.14 8.17
N ARG A 19 15.67 5.35 7.96
CA ARG A 19 14.64 5.66 6.94
C ARG A 19 15.05 5.27 5.51
N TRP A 20 16.34 5.06 5.24
CA TRP A 20 16.84 4.62 3.94
C TRP A 20 16.30 3.25 3.50
N LEU A 21 15.89 2.39 4.43
CA LEU A 21 15.38 1.06 4.09
C LEU A 21 14.00 1.12 3.40
N PHE A 22 13.19 2.12 3.74
CA PHE A 22 11.94 2.40 3.01
C PHE A 22 12.23 2.93 1.60
N TRP A 23 13.22 3.82 1.47
CA TRP A 23 13.67 4.31 0.17
C TRP A 23 14.26 3.21 -0.70
N LEU A 24 14.98 2.23 -0.11
CA LEU A 24 15.49 1.06 -0.82
C LEU A 24 14.33 0.21 -1.36
N TRP A 25 13.28 0.01 -0.57
CA TRP A 25 12.08 -0.68 -1.06
C TRP A 25 11.46 0.13 -2.21
N LEU A 26 11.24 1.44 -2.05
CA LEU A 26 10.71 2.25 -3.14
C LEU A 26 11.55 2.15 -4.44
N LEU A 27 12.87 2.17 -4.30
CA LEU A 27 13.81 1.97 -5.41
C LEU A 27 13.61 0.60 -6.07
N LEU A 28 13.59 -0.47 -5.30
CA LEU A 28 13.37 -1.83 -5.79
C LEU A 28 12.03 -1.97 -6.51
N PHE A 29 10.97 -1.32 -6.00
CA PHE A 29 9.66 -1.31 -6.65
C PHE A 29 9.73 -0.66 -8.03
N TYR A 30 10.24 0.57 -8.11
CA TYR A 30 10.31 1.31 -9.37
C TYR A 30 11.28 0.67 -10.37
N VAL A 31 12.39 0.11 -9.91
CA VAL A 31 13.34 -0.63 -10.76
C VAL A 31 12.68 -1.89 -11.31
N SER A 32 11.95 -2.64 -10.49
CA SER A 32 11.23 -3.84 -10.94
C SER A 32 10.14 -3.50 -11.95
N TRP A 33 9.39 -2.42 -11.71
CA TRP A 33 8.39 -1.92 -12.65
C TRP A 33 9.01 -1.48 -13.98
N ALA A 34 10.09 -0.69 -13.93
CA ALA A 34 10.79 -0.22 -15.12
C ALA A 34 11.36 -1.40 -15.92
N ALA A 35 12.02 -2.35 -15.26
CA ALA A 35 12.52 -3.56 -15.89
C ALA A 35 11.41 -4.35 -16.59
N PHE A 36 10.23 -4.46 -15.98
CA PHE A 36 9.07 -5.14 -16.58
C PHE A 36 8.51 -4.38 -17.80
N VAL A 37 8.36 -3.05 -17.71
CA VAL A 37 7.81 -2.22 -18.79
C VAL A 37 8.74 -2.15 -19.98
N PHE A 38 10.03 -1.87 -19.75
CA PHE A 38 11.03 -1.77 -20.81
C PHE A 38 11.43 -3.15 -21.35
N GLY A 39 11.52 -4.18 -20.50
CA GLY A 39 11.90 -5.54 -20.90
C GLY A 39 10.87 -6.22 -21.79
N GLN A 40 9.58 -5.88 -21.68
CA GLN A 40 8.52 -6.42 -22.54
C GLN A 40 8.09 -5.47 -23.67
N GLY A 41 8.76 -4.32 -23.86
CA GLY A 41 8.40 -3.36 -24.90
C GLY A 41 6.99 -2.78 -24.76
N ARG A 42 6.38 -2.84 -23.56
CA ARG A 42 4.99 -2.43 -23.30
C ARG A 42 4.80 -0.93 -23.15
N TRP A 43 5.80 -0.14 -23.56
CA TRP A 43 5.80 1.32 -23.46
C TRP A 43 4.63 1.95 -24.22
N ALA A 44 4.31 1.45 -25.41
CA ALA A 44 3.17 1.93 -26.20
C ALA A 44 1.83 1.75 -25.45
N THR A 45 1.67 0.64 -24.72
CA THR A 45 0.48 0.40 -23.90
C THR A 45 0.40 1.33 -22.70
N VAL A 46 1.53 1.59 -22.04
CA VAL A 46 1.62 2.54 -20.92
C VAL A 46 1.27 3.96 -21.37
N ALA A 47 1.78 4.38 -22.52
CA ALA A 47 1.49 5.68 -23.11
C ALA A 47 0.01 5.79 -23.53
N ALA A 48 -0.58 4.74 -24.09
CA ALA A 48 -1.99 4.73 -24.48
C ALA A 48 -2.96 4.80 -23.28
N HIS A 49 -2.57 4.23 -22.12
CA HIS A 49 -3.40 4.14 -20.93
C HIS A 49 -2.90 5.01 -19.76
N TRP A 50 -2.19 6.10 -20.05
CA TRP A 50 -1.72 7.06 -19.05
C TRP A 50 -2.83 7.60 -18.11
N PRO A 51 -4.12 7.76 -18.53
CA PRO A 51 -5.17 8.23 -17.63
C PRO A 51 -5.44 7.27 -16.46
N ILE A 52 -5.18 5.97 -16.64
CA ILE A 52 -5.31 4.96 -15.58
C ILE A 52 -4.32 5.26 -14.44
N SER A 53 -3.10 5.69 -14.77
CA SER A 53 -2.09 6.07 -13.77
C SER A 53 -2.54 7.28 -12.95
N LEU A 54 -3.27 8.21 -13.59
CA LEU A 54 -3.81 9.41 -12.96
C LEU A 54 -4.98 9.07 -12.03
N ALA A 55 -5.86 8.15 -12.44
CA ALA A 55 -6.86 7.57 -11.55
C ALA A 55 -6.22 6.84 -10.36
N MET A 56 -5.06 6.20 -10.55
CA MET A 56 -4.25 5.53 -9.52
C MET A 56 -3.67 6.49 -8.49
N LEU A 57 -3.17 7.64 -8.94
CA LEU A 57 -2.72 8.71 -8.07
C LEU A 57 -3.85 9.20 -7.17
N PHE A 58 -5.00 9.57 -7.76
CA PHE A 58 -6.13 10.11 -7.00
C PHE A 58 -6.80 9.07 -6.09
N GLY A 59 -6.97 7.83 -6.57
CA GLY A 59 -7.52 6.74 -5.77
C GLY A 59 -6.68 6.44 -4.53
N SER A 60 -5.35 6.43 -4.67
CA SER A 60 -4.43 6.20 -3.55
C SER A 60 -4.38 7.38 -2.59
N TYR A 61 -4.41 8.62 -3.11
CA TYR A 61 -4.40 9.82 -2.29
C TYR A 61 -5.67 9.94 -1.44
N VAL A 62 -6.85 9.83 -2.06
CA VAL A 62 -8.12 9.97 -1.35
C VAL A 62 -8.35 8.79 -0.41
N GLY A 63 -8.06 7.56 -0.85
CA GLY A 63 -8.15 6.36 -0.01
C GLY A 63 -7.16 6.34 1.15
N GLY A 64 -5.99 6.95 1.00
CA GLY A 64 -5.03 7.11 2.11
C GLY A 64 -5.44 8.22 3.09
N SER A 65 -6.20 9.21 2.62
CA SER A 65 -6.66 10.36 3.43
C SER A 65 -8.00 10.15 4.14
N THR A 66 -8.72 9.07 3.84
CA THR A 66 -10.04 8.77 4.41
C THR A 66 -10.13 7.33 4.92
N PRO A 67 -10.98 7.01 5.92
CA PRO A 67 -11.23 5.62 6.34
C PRO A 67 -11.89 4.75 5.27
N MET A 68 -12.36 5.38 4.18
CA MET A 68 -13.01 4.75 3.04
C MET A 68 -11.91 4.30 2.07
N GLY A 69 -11.77 2.99 1.82
CA GLY A 69 -10.68 2.44 1.00
C GLY A 69 -10.60 3.06 -0.41
N GLY A 70 -9.40 3.10 -1.00
CA GLY A 70 -9.14 3.78 -2.29
C GLY A 70 -10.00 3.31 -3.47
N GLY A 71 -10.55 2.09 -3.42
CA GLY A 71 -11.48 1.56 -4.41
C GLY A 71 -12.81 2.32 -4.49
N SER A 72 -13.28 2.93 -3.40
CA SER A 72 -14.56 3.66 -3.37
C SER A 72 -14.54 4.94 -4.22
N VAL A 73 -13.37 5.54 -4.40
CA VAL A 73 -13.18 6.79 -5.16
C VAL A 73 -12.56 6.51 -6.52
N ALA A 74 -11.69 5.51 -6.62
CA ALA A 74 -11.12 5.12 -7.91
C ALA A 74 -12.13 4.49 -8.87
N PHE A 75 -13.10 3.74 -8.36
CA PHE A 75 -14.11 3.09 -9.18
C PHE A 75 -14.97 4.08 -9.98
N PRO A 76 -15.58 5.13 -9.40
CA PRO A 76 -16.32 6.12 -10.17
C PRO A 76 -15.40 6.94 -11.10
N ILE A 77 -14.15 7.21 -10.73
CA ILE A 77 -13.22 7.91 -11.64
C ILE A 77 -12.91 7.07 -12.89
N LEU A 78 -12.61 5.78 -12.73
CA LEU A 78 -12.33 4.90 -13.87
C LEU A 78 -13.57 4.62 -14.72
N VAL A 79 -14.73 4.41 -14.09
CA VAL A 79 -15.95 3.98 -14.80
C VAL A 79 -16.75 5.17 -15.35
N LEU A 80 -16.92 6.25 -14.56
CA LEU A 80 -17.74 7.40 -14.96
C LEU A 80 -16.94 8.50 -15.66
N LEU A 81 -15.65 8.68 -15.33
CA LEU A 81 -14.83 9.74 -15.91
C LEU A 81 -14.04 9.28 -17.15
N LEU A 82 -13.53 8.04 -17.13
CA LEU A 82 -12.74 7.47 -18.24
C LEU A 82 -13.54 6.53 -19.15
N GLY A 83 -14.75 6.10 -18.74
CA GLY A 83 -15.58 5.17 -19.52
C GLY A 83 -15.03 3.74 -19.61
N GLU A 84 -14.08 3.37 -18.74
CA GLU A 84 -13.44 2.06 -18.74
C GLU A 84 -14.36 0.98 -18.17
N PRO A 85 -14.21 -0.30 -18.58
CA PRO A 85 -15.05 -1.40 -18.11
C PRO A 85 -14.99 -1.53 -16.59
N ALA A 86 -16.15 -1.74 -15.95
CA ALA A 86 -16.25 -1.93 -14.49
C ALA A 86 -15.39 -3.09 -13.95
N ARG A 87 -15.04 -4.06 -14.81
CA ARG A 87 -14.08 -5.12 -14.48
C ARG A 87 -12.69 -4.56 -14.17
N LEU A 88 -12.23 -3.58 -14.96
CA LEU A 88 -10.92 -2.95 -14.84
C LEU A 88 -10.82 -2.13 -13.54
N GLY A 89 -11.90 -1.42 -13.15
CA GLY A 89 -11.97 -0.71 -11.87
C GLY A 89 -11.88 -1.62 -10.63
N ARG A 90 -12.37 -2.86 -10.74
CA ARG A 90 -12.28 -3.87 -9.66
C ARG A 90 -10.88 -4.44 -9.53
N GLU A 91 -10.29 -4.87 -10.65
CA GLU A 91 -8.91 -5.38 -10.71
C GLU A 91 -7.92 -4.32 -10.23
N PHE A 92 -8.19 -3.07 -10.59
CA PHE A 92 -7.48 -1.91 -10.09
C PHE A 92 -7.61 -1.72 -8.57
N SER A 93 -8.82 -1.81 -8.02
CA SER A 93 -9.04 -1.63 -6.58
C SER A 93 -8.30 -2.69 -5.75
N PHE A 94 -8.26 -3.93 -6.25
CA PHE A 94 -7.44 -4.99 -5.66
C PHE A 94 -5.95 -4.71 -5.77
N ALA A 95 -5.47 -4.21 -6.91
CA ALA A 95 -4.06 -3.86 -7.12
C ALA A 95 -3.60 -2.75 -6.16
N VAL A 96 -4.35 -1.65 -6.06
CA VAL A 96 -4.03 -0.52 -5.17
C VAL A 96 -4.03 -0.96 -3.71
N GLN A 97 -5.02 -1.75 -3.28
CA GLN A 97 -5.07 -2.29 -1.93
C GLN A 97 -3.87 -3.19 -1.64
N SER A 98 -3.54 -4.13 -2.53
CA SER A 98 -2.42 -5.07 -2.34
C SER A 98 -1.07 -4.35 -2.25
N LEU A 99 -0.82 -3.38 -3.13
CA LEU A 99 0.41 -2.58 -3.12
C LEU A 99 0.49 -1.65 -1.91
N GLY A 100 -0.62 -1.00 -1.55
CA GLY A 100 -0.72 -0.07 -0.43
C GLY A 100 -0.56 -0.77 0.92
N LEU A 101 -1.36 -1.80 1.19
CA LEU A 101 -1.25 -2.62 2.40
C LEU A 101 0.10 -3.34 2.47
N GLY A 102 0.60 -3.89 1.36
CA GLY A 102 1.91 -4.53 1.33
C GLY A 102 3.04 -3.57 1.72
N SER A 103 3.01 -2.35 1.19
CA SER A 103 3.98 -1.30 1.54
C SER A 103 3.82 -0.85 2.99
N ALA A 104 2.59 -0.71 3.50
CA ALA A 104 2.32 -0.37 4.89
C ALA A 104 2.80 -1.47 5.86
N THR A 105 2.64 -2.74 5.52
CA THR A 105 3.15 -3.87 6.30
C THR A 105 4.67 -3.84 6.35
N VAL A 106 5.35 -3.67 5.22
CA VAL A 106 6.81 -3.51 5.20
C VAL A 106 7.22 -2.32 6.06
N TYR A 107 6.56 -1.17 5.89
CA TYR A 107 6.85 0.01 6.70
C TYR A 107 6.64 -0.22 8.21
N MET A 108 5.56 -0.90 8.62
CA MET A 108 5.32 -1.24 10.03
C MET A 108 6.41 -2.16 10.60
N LEU A 109 6.78 -3.20 9.86
CA LEU A 109 7.85 -4.13 10.24
C LEU A 109 9.21 -3.42 10.36
N LEU A 110 9.44 -2.42 9.50
CA LEU A 110 10.66 -1.63 9.52
C LEU A 110 10.63 -0.48 10.53
N SER A 111 9.47 0.01 10.95
CA SER A 111 9.36 1.18 11.83
C SER A 111 9.82 0.91 13.27
N GLY A 112 10.05 -0.34 13.66
CA GLY A 112 10.51 -0.70 15.01
C GLY A 112 9.52 -0.35 16.12
N ARG A 113 8.25 -0.14 15.78
CA ARG A 113 7.16 0.11 16.73
C ARG A 113 6.77 -1.22 17.40
N PRO A 114 6.41 -1.21 18.70
CA PRO A 114 5.90 -2.40 19.36
C PRO A 114 4.60 -2.84 18.64
N LEU A 115 4.67 -4.02 18.03
CA LEU A 115 3.53 -4.67 17.39
C LEU A 115 2.91 -5.62 18.42
N ALA A 116 1.58 -5.65 18.49
CA ALA A 116 0.85 -6.58 19.34
C ALA A 116 0.91 -8.01 18.78
N TRP A 117 2.09 -8.64 18.84
CA TRP A 117 2.38 -9.96 18.26
C TRP A 117 1.43 -11.06 18.74
N GLY A 118 0.96 -10.93 19.99
CA GLY A 118 -0.03 -11.83 20.57
C GLY A 118 -1.34 -11.88 19.79
N VAL A 119 -1.83 -10.74 19.31
CA VAL A 119 -3.04 -10.62 18.48
C VAL A 119 -2.71 -10.87 17.01
N LEU A 120 -1.58 -10.33 16.54
CA LEU A 120 -1.18 -10.41 15.13
C LEU A 120 -0.99 -11.86 14.66
N ARG A 121 -0.40 -12.74 15.48
CA ARG A 121 -0.23 -14.16 15.11
C ARG A 121 -1.56 -14.87 14.86
N TRP A 122 -2.58 -14.57 15.66
CA TRP A 122 -3.90 -15.17 15.53
C TRP A 122 -4.65 -14.58 14.34
N ALA A 123 -4.47 -13.29 14.07
CA ALA A 123 -5.00 -12.66 12.86
C ALA A 123 -4.38 -13.25 11.58
N ILE A 124 -3.07 -13.50 11.55
CA ILE A 124 -2.38 -14.13 10.41
C ILE A 124 -2.87 -15.56 10.20
N LEU A 125 -2.98 -16.35 11.28
CA LEU A 125 -3.50 -17.71 11.20
C LEU A 125 -4.96 -17.74 10.72
N GLY A 126 -5.78 -16.80 11.20
CA GLY A 126 -7.17 -16.65 10.76
C GLY A 126 -7.30 -16.20 9.31
N SER A 127 -6.32 -15.48 8.75
CA SER A 127 -6.33 -15.11 7.32
C SER A 127 -5.88 -16.22 6.37
N ALA A 128 -5.30 -17.30 6.90
CA ALA A 128 -4.74 -18.40 6.12
C ALA A 128 -5.70 -19.58 5.90
N VAL A 129 -6.84 -19.59 6.60
CA VAL A 129 -7.94 -20.56 6.51
C VAL A 129 -9.13 -19.92 5.83
#